data_AF-A0A2H9TD96-F1
#
_entry.id   AF-A0A2H9TD96-F1
#
_cell.length_a   1.000
_cell.length_b   1.000
_cell.length_c   1.000
_cell.angle_alpha   90.00
_cell.angle_beta   90.00
_cell.angle_gamma   90.00
#
_symmetry.space_group_name_H-M   'P 1'
#
loop_
_entity.id
_entity.type
_entity.pdbx_description
1 polymer ?
#
loop_
_entity_poly.entity_id
_entity_poly.type
_entity_poly.pdbx_seq_one_letter_code
_entity_poly.pdbx_strand_id
1 'polypeptide(L)'
;MSIDEVISMEPVKEKLKNLRKYMPNQDDTIYDFGAYLADRLNPELFSQGFNMAAELALYDLQTGVDGFSGQPIRSRLVGYPSMIYGLLSMQVPQIAEAVCPEDFAKGVKDFYEQVNGKNA
;
A
#
# COMPACT_ATOMS: atom_id res chain seq x y z
N MET A 1 -2.57 -23.82 -8.90
CA MET A 1 -2.19 -22.39 -8.83
C MET A 1 -3.15 -21.66 -9.74
N SER A 2 -4.12 -20.93 -9.18
CA SER A 2 -4.86 -19.94 -9.96
C SER A 2 -3.86 -18.91 -10.44
N ILE A 3 -3.96 -18.51 -11.71
CA ILE A 3 -3.17 -17.41 -12.25
C ILE A 3 -3.65 -16.18 -11.50
N ASP A 4 -2.76 -15.55 -10.72
CA ASP A 4 -3.03 -14.26 -10.08
C ASP A 4 -3.40 -13.27 -11.19
N GLU A 5 -4.67 -12.85 -11.23
CA GLU A 5 -5.19 -12.01 -12.30
C GLU A 5 -4.63 -10.60 -12.16
N VAL A 6 -4.09 -10.07 -13.26
CA VAL A 6 -3.67 -8.68 -13.34
C VAL A 6 -4.92 -7.82 -13.51
N ILE A 7 -5.10 -6.83 -12.64
CA ILE A 7 -6.23 -5.89 -12.72
C ILE A 7 -5.72 -4.47 -13.00
N SER A 8 -6.59 -3.64 -13.57
CA SER A 8 -6.32 -2.21 -13.68
C SER A 8 -6.30 -1.55 -12.29
N MET A 9 -5.27 -0.76 -12.04
CA MET A 9 -5.12 0.02 -10.82
C MET A 9 -5.80 1.38 -10.89
N GLU A 10 -6.30 1.84 -12.04
CA GLU A 10 -6.93 3.17 -12.12
C GLU A 10 -8.14 3.33 -11.16
N PRO A 11 -9.09 2.37 -11.07
CA PRO A 11 -10.15 2.45 -10.06
C PRO A 11 -9.62 2.37 -8.63
N VAL A 12 -8.54 1.62 -8.42
CA VAL A 12 -7.91 1.43 -7.10
C VAL A 12 -7.25 2.73 -6.65
N LYS A 13 -6.51 3.41 -7.53
CA LYS A 13 -5.87 4.70 -7.28
C LYS A 13 -6.89 5.77 -6.90
N GLU A 14 -8.04 5.82 -7.58
CA GLU A 14 -9.11 6.76 -7.23
C GLU A 14 -9.64 6.50 -5.81
N LYS A 15 -9.88 5.25 -5.44
CA LYS A 15 -10.34 4.89 -4.09
C LYS A 15 -9.28 5.17 -3.03
N LEU A 16 -8.01 4.91 -3.31
CA LEU A 16 -6.89 5.20 -2.42
C LEU A 16 -6.76 6.70 -2.14
N LYS A 17 -6.90 7.56 -3.16
CA LYS A 17 -6.93 9.02 -2.99
C LYS A 17 -8.12 9.50 -2.16
N ASN A 18 -9.18 8.71 -2.10
CA ASN A 18 -10.41 8.99 -1.35
C ASN A 18 -10.65 7.99 -0.20
N LEU A 19 -9.58 7.45 0.38
CA LEU A 19 -9.65 6.29 1.28
C LEU A 19 -10.60 6.49 2.46
N ARG A 20 -10.72 7.74 2.96
CA ARG A 20 -11.65 8.11 4.04
C ARG A 20 -13.11 7.72 3.78
N LYS A 21 -13.53 7.64 2.51
CA LYS A 21 -14.87 7.19 2.11
C LYS A 21 -15.07 5.68 2.30
N TYR A 22 -14.01 4.90 2.13
CA TYR A 22 -14.03 3.43 2.14
C TYR A 22 -13.60 2.85 3.49
N MET A 23 -12.75 3.58 4.22
CA MET A 23 -12.30 3.26 5.58
C MET A 23 -12.48 4.48 6.49
N PRO A 24 -13.72 4.77 6.95
CA PRO A 24 -13.94 5.90 7.85
C PRO A 24 -13.30 5.65 9.23
N ASN A 25 -12.99 6.75 9.94
CA ASN A 25 -12.48 6.76 11.32
C ASN A 25 -11.08 6.16 11.53
N GLN A 26 -10.28 6.03 10.47
CA GLN A 26 -8.86 5.74 10.54
C GLN A 26 -8.03 6.98 10.91
N ASP A 27 -6.80 6.73 11.35
CA ASP A 27 -5.80 7.77 11.59
C ASP A 27 -5.44 8.50 10.28
N ASP A 28 -5.14 9.79 10.38
CA ASP A 28 -4.82 10.62 9.22
C ASP A 28 -3.60 10.11 8.43
N THR A 29 -2.65 9.45 9.11
CA THR A 29 -1.48 8.84 8.48
C THR A 29 -1.86 7.72 7.50
N ILE A 30 -2.94 6.97 7.76
CA ILE A 30 -3.43 5.92 6.86
C ILE A 30 -3.98 6.55 5.58
N TYR A 31 -4.70 7.67 5.67
CA TYR A 31 -5.20 8.36 4.48
C TYR A 31 -4.09 8.98 3.65
N ASP A 32 -3.09 9.58 4.28
CA ASP A 32 -1.93 10.10 3.56
C ASP A 32 -1.16 9.00 2.86
N PHE A 33 -1.03 7.85 3.54
CA PHE A 33 -0.35 6.70 2.97
C PHE A 33 -1.12 6.16 1.77
N GLY A 34 -2.45 6.05 1.86
CA GLY A 34 -3.31 5.69 0.73
C GLY A 34 -3.12 6.64 -0.46
N ALA A 35 -3.17 7.96 -0.22
CA ALA A 35 -2.97 8.96 -1.26
C ALA A 35 -1.57 8.88 -1.89
N TYR A 36 -0.53 8.73 -1.07
CA TYR A 36 0.84 8.55 -1.55
C TYR A 36 0.99 7.28 -2.37
N LEU A 37 0.50 6.14 -1.89
CA LEU A 37 0.56 4.86 -2.59
C LEU A 37 -0.12 4.94 -3.96
N ALA A 38 -1.26 5.62 -4.07
CA ALA A 38 -1.99 5.78 -5.34
C ALA A 38 -1.11 6.35 -6.47
N ASP A 39 -0.23 7.30 -6.15
CA ASP A 39 0.67 7.91 -7.14
C ASP A 39 1.87 7.00 -7.49
N ARG A 40 2.10 5.94 -6.74
CA ARG A 40 3.22 5.00 -6.90
C ARG A 40 2.82 3.69 -7.59
N LEU A 41 1.52 3.39 -7.67
CA LEU A 41 1.04 2.18 -8.32
C LEU A 41 1.22 2.24 -9.84
N ASN A 42 1.76 1.16 -10.40
CA ASN A 42 1.73 0.94 -11.85
C ASN A 42 0.27 0.83 -12.34
N PRO A 43 -0.02 1.07 -13.64
CA PRO A 43 -1.38 1.02 -14.18
C PRO A 43 -2.07 -0.34 -14.03
N GLU A 44 -1.28 -1.43 -13.98
CA GLU A 44 -1.76 -2.80 -13.91
C GLU A 44 -0.88 -3.58 -12.95
N LEU A 45 -1.50 -4.31 -12.02
CA LEU A 45 -0.80 -5.11 -11.01
C LEU A 45 -1.56 -6.41 -10.76
N PHE A 46 -0.80 -7.43 -10.37
CA PHE A 46 -1.30 -8.61 -9.65
C PHE A 46 -1.19 -8.38 -8.14
N SER A 47 -1.81 -9.24 -7.33
CA SER A 47 -1.95 -9.07 -5.88
C SER A 47 -0.60 -8.89 -5.15
N GLN A 48 0.41 -9.71 -5.46
CA GLN A 48 1.74 -9.59 -4.85
C GLN A 48 2.47 -8.32 -5.30
N GLY A 49 2.23 -7.86 -6.54
CA GLY A 49 2.75 -6.59 -7.05
C GLY A 49 2.24 -5.39 -6.26
N PHE A 50 1.00 -5.45 -5.77
CA PHE A 50 0.45 -4.43 -4.87
C PHE A 50 1.18 -4.40 -3.53
N ASN A 51 1.42 -5.55 -2.89
CA ASN A 51 2.22 -5.63 -1.66
C ASN A 51 3.61 -5.05 -1.86
N MET A 52 4.30 -5.44 -2.94
CA MET A 52 5.64 -4.94 -3.24
C MET A 52 5.64 -3.42 -3.44
N ALA A 53 4.65 -2.88 -4.14
CA ALA A 53 4.52 -1.43 -4.32
C ALA A 53 4.29 -0.70 -3.00
N ALA A 54 3.48 -1.27 -2.09
CA ALA A 54 3.26 -0.72 -0.76
C ALA A 54 4.54 -0.72 0.10
N GLU A 55 5.29 -1.83 0.10
CA GLU A 55 6.55 -1.95 0.84
C GLU A 55 7.62 -0.99 0.30
N LEU A 56 7.76 -0.86 -1.02
CA LEU A 56 8.65 0.13 -1.63
C LEU A 56 8.24 1.56 -1.28
N ALA A 57 6.94 1.86 -1.30
CA ALA A 57 6.42 3.16 -0.89
C ALA A 57 6.76 3.48 0.57
N LEU A 58 6.66 2.51 1.47
CA LEU A 58 7.02 2.66 2.89
C LEU A 58 8.53 2.84 3.08
N TYR A 59 9.35 2.08 2.36
CA TYR A 59 10.80 2.22 2.39
C TYR A 59 11.24 3.63 1.94
N ASP A 60 10.65 4.11 0.86
CA ASP A 60 10.90 5.45 0.33
C ASP A 60 10.50 6.55 1.35
N LEU A 61 9.34 6.41 1.98
CA LEU A 61 8.91 7.34 3.04
C LEU A 61 9.85 7.30 4.25
N GLN A 62 10.33 6.11 4.62
CA GLN A 62 11.25 5.92 5.73
C GLN A 62 12.63 6.54 5.47
N THR A 63 13.14 6.41 4.24
CA THR A 63 14.42 7.02 3.83
C THR A 63 14.28 8.49 3.45
N GLY A 64 13.05 8.95 3.17
CA GLY A 64 12.75 10.32 2.74
C GLY A 64 13.14 10.62 1.29
N VAL A 65 13.48 9.59 0.51
CA VAL A 65 13.95 9.70 -0.87
C VAL A 65 13.10 8.81 -1.77
N ASP A 66 12.65 9.37 -2.89
CA ASP A 66 11.93 8.62 -3.91
C ASP A 66 12.90 7.70 -4.64
N GLY A 67 12.68 6.39 -4.55
CA GLY A 67 13.53 5.37 -5.15
C GLY A 67 13.55 5.38 -6.69
N PHE A 68 12.57 6.03 -7.34
CA PHE A 68 12.52 6.15 -8.80
C PHE A 68 13.25 7.38 -9.31
N SER A 69 13.05 8.54 -8.65
CA SER A 69 13.61 9.82 -9.10
C SER A 69 14.91 10.22 -8.39
N GLY A 70 15.22 9.58 -7.26
CA GLY A 70 16.31 9.97 -6.35
C GLY A 70 16.07 11.32 -5.66
N GLN A 71 14.88 11.91 -5.76
CA GLN A 71 14.57 13.22 -5.20
C GLN A 71 14.00 13.10 -3.78
N PRO A 72 14.18 14.13 -2.93
CA PRO A 72 13.54 14.17 -1.62
C PRO A 72 12.02 14.15 -1.72
N ILE A 73 11.36 13.32 -0.91
CA ILE A 73 9.90 13.24 -0.86
C ILE A 73 9.34 14.38 -0.02
N ARG A 74 8.37 15.13 -0.57
CA ARG A 74 7.63 16.17 0.15
C ARG A 74 6.31 15.62 0.69
N SER A 75 6.40 14.84 1.75
CA SER A 75 5.24 14.31 2.47
C SER A 75 5.41 14.50 3.97
N ARG A 76 4.31 14.75 4.68
CA ARG A 76 4.33 14.78 6.16
C ARG A 76 4.67 13.43 6.78
N LEU A 77 4.55 12.34 6.01
CA LEU A 77 4.91 10.99 6.42
C LEU A 77 6.42 10.76 6.49
N VAL A 78 7.26 11.64 5.93
CA VAL A 78 8.71 11.52 6.00
C VAL A 78 9.20 11.91 7.39
N GLY A 79 10.11 11.12 7.95
CA GLY A 79 10.74 11.41 9.24
C GLY A 79 9.95 10.95 10.47
N TYR A 80 8.82 10.25 10.29
CA TYR A 80 8.19 9.54 11.40
C TYR A 80 9.12 8.44 11.97
N PRO A 81 8.95 8.05 13.25
CA PRO A 81 9.67 6.93 13.83
C PRO A 81 9.43 5.62 13.06
N SER A 82 10.44 4.74 13.00
CA SER A 82 10.37 3.48 12.25
C SER A 82 9.14 2.61 12.58
N MET A 83 8.67 2.67 13.84
CA MET A 83 7.48 1.97 14.30
C MET A 83 6.22 2.36 13.49
N ILE A 84 6.10 3.62 13.06
CA ILE A 84 4.94 4.09 12.30
C ILE A 84 4.87 3.43 10.93
N TYR A 85 6.00 3.29 10.22
CA TYR A 85 6.00 2.59 8.91
C TYR A 85 5.66 1.10 9.08
N GLY A 86 6.10 0.47 10.18
CA GLY A 86 5.69 -0.89 10.53
C GLY A 86 4.18 -1.00 10.74
N LEU A 87 3.58 -0.04 11.47
CA LEU A 87 2.12 0.00 11.64
C LEU A 87 1.39 0.23 10.31
N LEU A 88 1.91 1.08 9.43
CA LEU A 88 1.34 1.30 8.08
C LEU A 88 1.45 0.04 7.20
N SER A 89 2.56 -0.70 7.24
CA SER A 89 2.71 -2.00 6.56
C SER A 89 1.62 -2.98 7.01
N MET A 90 1.35 -3.04 8.32
CA MET A 90 0.27 -3.89 8.86
C MET A 90 -1.14 -3.50 8.38
N GLN A 91 -1.35 -2.27 7.89
CA GLN A 91 -2.63 -1.83 7.33
C GLN A 91 -2.80 -2.18 5.86
N VAL A 92 -1.75 -2.61 5.15
CA VAL A 92 -1.80 -2.89 3.70
C VAL A 92 -2.90 -3.88 3.32
N PRO A 93 -3.11 -5.01 4.04
CA PRO A 93 -4.23 -5.92 3.73
C PRO A 93 -5.60 -5.27 3.89
N GLN A 94 -5.82 -4.49 4.95
CA GLN A 94 -7.10 -3.81 5.19
C GLN A 94 -7.38 -2.72 4.15
N ILE A 95 -6.33 -2.00 3.74
CA ILE A 95 -6.44 -1.03 2.65
C ILE A 95 -6.84 -1.75 1.37
N ALA A 96 -6.19 -2.87 1.02
CA ALA A 96 -6.52 -3.65 -0.17
C ALA A 96 -7.97 -4.18 -0.14
N GLU A 97 -8.44 -4.70 0.99
CA GLU A 97 -9.84 -5.12 1.18
C GLU A 97 -10.84 -3.98 0.91
N ALA A 98 -10.48 -2.73 1.24
CA ALA A 98 -11.35 -1.58 1.02
C ALA A 98 -11.38 -1.08 -0.43
N VAL A 99 -10.28 -1.25 -1.19
CA VAL A 99 -10.11 -0.60 -2.50
C VAL A 99 -10.10 -1.57 -3.69
N CYS A 100 -9.68 -2.81 -3.49
CA CYS A 100 -9.55 -3.82 -4.54
C CYS A 100 -10.79 -4.73 -4.63
N PRO A 101 -10.95 -5.48 -5.74
CA PRO A 101 -11.86 -6.62 -5.79
C PRO A 101 -11.50 -7.68 -4.73
N GLU A 102 -12.50 -8.44 -4.28
CA GLU A 102 -12.37 -9.39 -3.16
C GLU A 102 -11.26 -10.43 -3.39
N ASP A 103 -11.24 -11.09 -4.54
CA ASP A 103 -10.23 -12.12 -4.86
C ASP A 103 -8.81 -11.53 -4.90
N PHE A 104 -8.67 -10.31 -5.40
CA PHE A 104 -7.39 -9.60 -5.42
C PHE A 104 -6.93 -9.24 -4.01
N ALA A 105 -7.82 -8.68 -3.19
CA ALA A 105 -7.54 -8.34 -1.80
C ALA A 105 -7.18 -9.57 -0.96
N LYS A 106 -7.84 -10.71 -1.21
CA LYS A 106 -7.47 -11.99 -0.63
C LYS A 106 -6.04 -12.39 -1.00
N GLY A 107 -5.66 -12.30 -2.28
CA GLY A 107 -4.28 -12.55 -2.71
C GLY A 107 -3.26 -11.64 -2.03
N VAL A 108 -3.61 -10.36 -1.80
CA VAL A 108 -2.76 -9.41 -1.07
C VAL A 108 -2.56 -9.90 0.36
N LYS A 109 -3.64 -10.27 1.06
CA LYS A 109 -3.60 -10.77 2.43
C LYS A 109 -2.82 -12.08 2.56
N ASP A 110 -3.09 -13.06 1.70
CA ASP A 110 -2.43 -14.36 1.72
C ASP A 110 -0.90 -14.20 1.53
N PHE A 111 -0.48 -13.32 0.61
CA PHE A 111 0.94 -13.02 0.42
C PHE A 111 1.56 -12.29 1.62
N TYR A 112 0.87 -11.30 2.18
CA TYR A 112 1.32 -10.60 3.38
C TYR A 112 1.55 -11.57 4.54
N GLU A 113 0.59 -12.47 4.79
CA GLU A 113 0.69 -13.50 5.83
C GLU A 113 1.80 -14.51 5.53
N GLN A 114 2.03 -14.88 4.27
CA GLN A 114 3.12 -15.79 3.89
C GLN A 114 4.52 -15.19 4.16
N VAL A 115 4.69 -13.89 3.93
CA VAL A 115 5.96 -13.18 4.13
C VAL A 115 6.19 -12.90 5.61
N ASN A 116 5.18 -12.41 6.32
CA ASN A 116 5.31 -11.95 7.71
C ASN A 116 5.04 -13.06 8.75
N GLY A 117 4.23 -14.06 8.42
CA GLY A 117 3.92 -15.21 9.27
C GLY A 117 5.08 -16.21 9.41
N LYS A 118 6.15 -16.06 8.62
CA LYS A 118 7.40 -16.83 8.81
C LYS A 118 8.30 -16.29 9.93
N ASN A 119 7.94 -15.16 10.53
CA ASN A 119 8.69 -14.50 11.60
C ASN A 119 7.96 -14.53 12.96
N ALA A 120 6.93 -15.39 13.10
CA ALA A 120 6.20 -15.62 14.36
C ALA A 120 6.63 -16.95 15.03
#